data_AF-A0A509CHU8-F1
#
_entry.id   AF-A0A509CHU8-F1
#
_cell.length_a   1.000
_cell.length_b   1.000
_cell.length_c   1.000
_cell.angle_alpha   90.00
_cell.angle_beta   90.00
_cell.angle_gamma   90.00
#
_symmetry.space_group_name_H-M   'P 1'
#
loop_
_entity.id
_entity.type
_entity.pdbx_description
1 polymer ?
#
loop_
_entity_poly.entity_id
_entity_poly.type
_entity_poly.pdbx_seq_one_letter_code
_entity_poly.pdbx_strand_id
1 'polypeptide(L)'
;MDAGADMLFPEAITELSMYRRFADVAQVPILANITEFGATPLFTTDELRSANVAMALYPLSAFRAMNRAAEKVYTVLRQEGTQKNVIDIMQTRNELYESINTTSSKRSWTRCTGIKNRSL
;
A
#
# COMPACT_ATOMS: atom_id res chain seq x y z
N MET A 1 -6.19 -16.02 28.92
CA MET A 1 -5.72 -14.72 28.40
C MET A 1 -6.52 -13.66 29.15
N ASP A 2 -5.94 -13.10 30.22
CA ASP A 2 -6.64 -12.15 31.13
C ASP A 2 -6.11 -10.71 31.00
N ALA A 3 -5.69 -10.31 29.81
CA ALA A 3 -5.09 -8.98 29.57
C ALA A 3 -5.94 -8.03 28.70
N GLY A 4 -7.17 -8.42 28.29
CA GLY A 4 -8.10 -7.50 27.63
C GLY A 4 -7.64 -6.93 26.27
N ALA A 5 -6.75 -7.61 25.55
CA ALA A 5 -6.33 -7.17 24.22
C ALA A 5 -7.48 -7.35 23.21
N ASP A 6 -7.82 -6.28 22.47
CA ASP A 6 -8.88 -6.31 21.45
C ASP A 6 -8.51 -7.13 20.20
N MET A 7 -7.23 -7.45 20.02
CA MET A 7 -6.69 -8.15 18.87
C MET A 7 -5.39 -8.86 19.19
N LEU A 8 -5.11 -9.92 18.42
CA LEU A 8 -3.83 -10.62 18.46
C LEU A 8 -3.04 -10.38 17.17
N PHE A 9 -1.76 -10.04 17.33
CA PHE A 9 -0.81 -9.91 16.23
C PHE A 9 0.35 -10.91 16.45
N PRO A 10 0.21 -12.15 15.97
CA PRO A 10 1.28 -13.14 16.05
C PRO A 10 2.32 -12.89 14.95
N GLU A 11 3.58 -12.79 15.35
CA GLU A 11 4.72 -12.55 14.46
C GLU A 11 5.32 -13.85 13.91
N ALA A 12 6.00 -13.76 12.77
CA ALA A 12 6.79 -14.84 12.16
C ALA A 12 6.07 -16.19 11.96
N ILE A 13 4.80 -16.16 11.55
CA ILE A 13 4.02 -17.36 11.27
C ILE A 13 4.43 -18.01 9.94
N THR A 14 4.86 -19.27 9.96
CA THR A 14 5.35 -19.97 8.77
C THR A 14 4.33 -20.90 8.13
N GLU A 15 3.21 -21.19 8.81
CA GLU A 15 2.16 -22.11 8.34
C GLU A 15 0.75 -21.59 8.63
N LEU A 16 -0.19 -21.82 7.71
CA LEU A 16 -1.61 -21.48 7.93
C LEU A 16 -2.22 -22.17 9.16
N SER A 17 -1.75 -23.39 9.47
CA SER A 17 -2.20 -24.18 10.62
C SER A 17 -1.97 -23.45 11.95
N MET A 18 -0.90 -22.64 12.04
CA MET A 18 -0.58 -21.86 13.23
C MET A 18 -1.59 -20.74 13.45
N TYR A 19 -1.98 -20.01 12.38
CA TYR A 19 -3.05 -19.00 12.47
C TYR A 19 -4.35 -19.60 13.00
N ARG A 20 -4.73 -20.78 12.51
CA ARG A 20 -5.92 -21.48 12.98
C ARG A 20 -5.86 -21.78 14.48
N ARG A 21 -4.73 -22.30 14.96
CA ARG A 21 -4.50 -22.57 16.40
C ARG A 21 -4.61 -21.31 17.25
N PHE A 22 -4.02 -20.19 16.78
CA PHE A 22 -4.17 -18.92 17.47
C PHE A 22 -5.64 -18.46 17.49
N ALA A 23 -6.36 -18.61 16.39
CA ALA A 23 -7.76 -18.17 16.30
C ALA A 23 -8.65 -18.95 17.27
N ASP A 24 -8.45 -20.27 17.36
CA ASP A 24 -9.22 -21.16 18.22
C ASP A 24 -8.97 -20.88 19.71
N VAL A 25 -7.76 -20.43 20.09
CA VAL A 25 -7.37 -20.16 21.50
C VAL A 25 -7.62 -18.72 21.92
N ALA A 26 -7.38 -17.75 21.04
CA ALA A 26 -7.35 -16.34 21.41
C ALA A 26 -8.74 -15.71 21.55
N GLN A 27 -9.74 -16.22 20.82
CA GLN A 27 -11.12 -15.68 20.78
C GLN A 27 -11.22 -14.18 20.47
N VAL A 28 -10.16 -13.58 19.93
CA VAL A 28 -10.09 -12.18 19.47
C VAL A 28 -9.61 -12.17 18.02
N PRO A 29 -9.94 -11.12 17.23
CA PRO A 29 -9.50 -11.01 15.85
C PRO A 29 -7.97 -11.12 15.70
N ILE A 30 -7.53 -11.82 14.66
CA ILE A 30 -6.11 -12.00 14.34
C ILE A 30 -5.71 -11.13 13.15
N LEU A 31 -4.60 -10.42 13.30
CA LEU A 31 -3.89 -9.73 12.22
C LEU A 31 -2.76 -10.61 11.68
N ALA A 32 -2.79 -10.94 10.41
CA ALA A 32 -1.66 -11.56 9.71
C ALA A 32 -0.80 -10.49 9.04
N ASN A 33 0.50 -10.47 9.35
CA ASN A 33 1.48 -9.60 8.70
C ASN A 33 2.10 -10.31 7.48
N ILE A 34 1.63 -9.95 6.29
CA ILE A 34 2.04 -10.51 5.00
C ILE A 34 3.12 -9.61 4.40
N THR A 35 4.27 -9.56 5.07
CA THR A 35 5.44 -8.81 4.57
C THR A 35 6.25 -9.63 3.58
N GLU A 36 6.75 -8.99 2.52
CA GLU A 36 7.70 -9.62 1.61
C GLU A 36 9.06 -9.79 2.27
N PHE A 37 9.84 -10.76 1.76
CA PHE A 37 11.22 -11.04 2.16
C PHE A 37 11.38 -11.40 3.66
N GLY A 38 10.30 -11.88 4.29
CA GLY A 38 10.29 -12.40 5.66
C GLY A 38 10.21 -13.93 5.70
N ALA A 39 9.96 -14.47 6.89
CA ALA A 39 9.74 -15.90 7.11
C ALA A 39 8.30 -16.36 6.77
N THR A 40 7.33 -15.46 6.90
CA THR A 40 5.92 -15.72 6.60
C THR A 40 5.71 -15.89 5.09
N PRO A 41 5.12 -17.01 4.62
CA PRO A 41 4.71 -17.14 3.23
C PRO A 41 3.68 -16.07 2.82
N LEU A 42 3.65 -15.72 1.53
CA LEU A 42 2.73 -14.74 0.97
C LEU A 42 1.33 -15.34 0.78
N PHE A 43 0.64 -15.63 1.88
CA PHE A 43 -0.72 -16.18 1.85
C PHE A 43 -1.71 -15.21 1.21
N THR A 44 -2.62 -15.77 0.42
CA THR A 44 -3.78 -15.08 -0.15
C THR A 44 -4.83 -14.78 0.92
N THR A 45 -5.71 -13.84 0.62
CA THR A 45 -6.85 -13.55 1.51
C THR A 45 -7.79 -14.75 1.69
N ASP A 46 -7.90 -15.65 0.70
CA ASP A 46 -8.72 -16.86 0.81
C ASP A 46 -8.07 -17.92 1.71
N GLU A 47 -6.74 -18.09 1.62
CA GLU A 47 -5.99 -18.95 2.55
C GLU A 47 -6.09 -18.43 3.99
N LEU A 48 -5.88 -17.12 4.19
CA LEU A 48 -6.00 -16.48 5.50
C LEU A 48 -7.43 -16.61 6.07
N ARG A 49 -8.44 -16.43 5.22
CA ARG A 49 -9.85 -16.65 5.59
C ARG A 49 -10.09 -18.09 6.04
N SER A 50 -9.52 -19.08 5.33
CA SER A 50 -9.65 -20.49 5.71
C SER A 50 -9.03 -20.81 7.08
N ALA A 51 -8.02 -20.03 7.49
CA ALA A 51 -7.36 -20.13 8.79
C ALA A 51 -8.01 -19.25 9.88
N ASN A 52 -9.17 -18.64 9.62
CA ASN A 52 -9.89 -17.76 10.54
C ASN A 52 -9.09 -16.49 10.95
N VAL A 53 -8.27 -15.97 10.04
CA VAL A 53 -7.61 -14.67 10.18
C VAL A 53 -8.61 -13.56 9.87
N ALA A 54 -8.67 -12.53 10.72
CA ALA A 54 -9.62 -11.44 10.58
C ALA A 54 -9.12 -10.32 9.66
N MET A 55 -7.81 -10.06 9.64
CA MET A 55 -7.21 -8.98 8.84
C MET A 55 -5.85 -9.38 8.28
N ALA A 56 -5.58 -8.91 7.06
CA ALA A 56 -4.29 -9.04 6.39
C ALA A 56 -3.62 -7.67 6.29
N LEU A 57 -2.41 -7.56 6.84
CA LEU A 57 -1.58 -6.36 6.77
C LEU A 57 -0.50 -6.55 5.70
N TYR A 58 -0.41 -5.58 4.79
CA TYR A 58 0.62 -5.47 3.76
C TYR A 58 1.49 -4.24 4.07
N PRO A 59 2.45 -4.36 5.00
CA PRO A 59 3.00 -3.18 5.69
C PRO A 59 3.89 -2.30 4.79
N LEU A 60 4.58 -2.88 3.81
CA LEU A 60 5.63 -2.20 3.05
C LEU A 60 5.53 -2.37 1.53
N SER A 61 4.55 -3.12 1.02
CA SER A 61 4.46 -3.50 -0.39
C SER A 61 4.52 -2.30 -1.34
N ALA A 62 3.67 -1.29 -1.09
CA ALA A 62 3.64 -0.06 -1.88
C ALA A 62 4.94 0.75 -1.75
N PHE A 63 5.49 0.83 -0.54
CA PHE A 63 6.71 1.58 -0.27
C PHE A 63 7.93 0.96 -0.98
N ARG A 64 8.05 -0.37 -0.96
CA ARG A 64 9.12 -1.09 -1.68
C ARG A 64 9.03 -0.87 -3.19
N ALA A 65 7.82 -0.96 -3.76
CA ALA A 65 7.61 -0.70 -5.18
C ALA A 65 7.95 0.75 -5.56
N MET A 66 7.53 1.72 -4.74
CA MET A 66 7.86 3.13 -4.92
C MET A 66 9.38 3.37 -4.93
N ASN A 67 10.11 2.78 -3.98
CA ASN A 67 11.56 2.94 -3.90
C ASN A 67 12.28 2.37 -5.12
N ARG A 68 11.82 1.22 -5.64
CA ARG A 68 12.39 0.61 -6.85
C ARG A 68 12.16 1.48 -8.09
N ALA A 69 10.98 2.08 -8.23
CA ALA A 69 10.69 3.02 -9.31
C ALA A 69 11.53 4.29 -9.21
N ALA A 70 11.65 4.86 -8.01
CA ALA A 70 12.48 6.04 -7.75
C ALA A 70 13.96 5.78 -8.08
N GLU A 71 14.52 4.64 -7.65
CA GLU A 71 15.89 4.22 -7.97
C GLU A 71 16.12 4.15 -9.49
N LYS A 72 15.16 3.58 -10.24
CA LYS A 72 15.23 3.50 -11.70
C LYS A 72 15.29 4.89 -12.34
N VAL A 73 14.45 5.82 -11.90
CA VAL A 73 14.45 7.21 -12.39
C VAL A 73 15.79 7.90 -12.10
N TYR A 74 16.31 7.78 -10.87
CA TYR A 74 17.60 8.39 -10.52
C TYR A 74 18.76 7.82 -11.32
N THR A 75 18.77 6.51 -11.56
CA THR A 75 19.81 5.85 -12.35
C THR A 75 19.79 6.32 -13.80
N VAL A 76 18.62 6.33 -14.45
CA VAL A 76 18.49 6.78 -15.85
C VAL A 76 18.85 8.25 -15.98
N LEU A 77 18.37 9.11 -15.07
CA LEU A 77 18.69 10.53 -15.10
C LEU A 77 20.20 10.78 -14.96
N ARG A 78 20.88 10.01 -14.10
CA ARG A 78 22.33 10.11 -13.90
C ARG A 78 23.13 9.63 -15.12
N GLN A 79 22.68 8.59 -15.80
CA GLN A 79 23.38 7.98 -16.93
C GLN A 79 23.14 8.73 -18.24
N GLU A 80 21.92 9.15 -18.49
CA GLU A 80 21.49 9.69 -19.79
C GLU A 80 21.36 11.22 -19.80
N GLY A 81 21.40 11.86 -18.63
CA GLY A 81 21.17 13.30 -18.49
C GLY A 81 19.74 13.74 -18.81
N THR A 82 18.80 12.79 -18.94
CA THR A 82 17.38 13.05 -19.24
C THR A 82 16.49 11.91 -18.75
N GLN A 83 15.22 12.20 -18.47
CA GLN A 83 14.22 11.22 -18.03
C GLN A 83 13.39 10.60 -19.18
N LYS A 84 13.68 10.90 -20.45
CA LYS A 84 12.84 10.51 -21.60
C LYS A 84 12.47 9.01 -21.62
N ASN A 85 13.41 8.14 -21.25
CA ASN A 85 13.26 6.69 -21.28
C ASN A 85 12.60 6.10 -20.02
N VAL A 86 12.06 6.93 -19.13
CA VAL A 86 11.34 6.50 -17.91
C VAL A 86 10.03 7.26 -17.71
N ILE A 87 9.53 7.96 -18.72
CA ILE A 87 8.24 8.68 -18.63
C ILE A 87 7.07 7.70 -18.51
N ASP A 88 7.15 6.54 -19.14
CA ASP A 88 6.11 5.51 -19.18
C ASP A 88 5.81 4.88 -17.81
N ILE A 89 6.75 4.95 -16.87
CA ILE A 89 6.59 4.44 -15.50
C ILE A 89 6.17 5.50 -14.49
N MET A 90 6.00 6.76 -14.91
CA MET A 90 5.63 7.86 -14.01
C MET A 90 4.11 8.04 -13.92
N GLN A 91 3.63 8.39 -12.73
CA GLN A 91 2.29 8.95 -12.59
C GLN A 91 2.19 10.25 -13.40
N THR A 92 1.18 10.35 -14.26
CA THR A 92 0.91 11.55 -15.03
C THR A 92 0.41 12.69 -14.12
N ARG A 93 0.52 13.93 -14.62
CA ARG A 93 -0.01 15.10 -13.93
C ARG A 93 -1.51 15.00 -13.65
N ASN A 94 -2.27 14.41 -14.57
CA ASN A 94 -3.72 14.29 -14.45
C ASN A 94 -4.09 13.27 -13.35
N GLU A 95 -3.44 12.11 -13.34
CA GLU A 95 -3.63 11.09 -12.29
C GLU A 95 -3.27 11.64 -10.90
N LEU A 96 -2.21 12.46 -10.81
CA LEU A 96 -1.88 13.15 -9.55
C LEU A 96 -3.01 14.09 -9.12
N TYR A 97 -3.56 14.90 -10.03
CA TYR A 97 -4.65 15.83 -9.67
C TYR A 97 -5.92 15.12 -9.25
N GLU A 98 -6.21 13.95 -9.82
CA GLU A 98 -7.31 13.09 -9.41
C GLU A 98 -7.08 12.55 -8.00
N SER A 99 -5.86 12.08 -7.68
CA SER A 99 -5.56 11.52 -6.35
C SER A 99 -5.63 12.55 -5.21
N ILE A 100 -5.20 13.79 -5.46
CA ILE A 100 -5.23 14.87 -4.45
C ILE A 100 -6.43 15.82 -4.60
N ASN A 101 -7.49 15.42 -5.32
CA ASN A 101 -8.74 16.18 -5.50
C ASN A 101 -8.55 17.64 -5.98
N THR A 102 -7.45 17.93 -6.68
CA THR A 102 -7.13 19.30 -7.11
C THR A 102 -8.10 19.81 -8.18
N THR A 103 -8.70 18.93 -8.97
CA THR A 103 -9.73 19.28 -9.96
C THR A 103 -10.98 19.89 -9.29
N SER A 104 -11.39 19.36 -8.14
CA SER A 104 -12.51 19.89 -7.35
C SER A 104 -12.19 21.27 -6.77
N SER A 105 -10.98 21.43 -6.24
CA SER A 105 -10.49 22.73 -5.75
C SER A 105 -10.42 23.77 -6.86
N LYS A 106 -9.86 23.45 -8.03
CA LYS A 106 -9.79 24.36 -9.18
C LYS A 106 -11.18 24.81 -9.64
N ARG A 107 -12.17 23.90 -9.72
CA ARG A 107 -13.57 24.25 -10.06
C ARG A 107 -14.18 25.21 -9.03
N SER A 108 -13.97 24.96 -7.74
CA SER A 108 -14.46 25.84 -6.67
C SER A 108 -13.84 27.24 -6.76
N TRP A 109 -12.52 27.32 -6.99
CA TRP A 109 -11.79 28.59 -7.14
C TRP A 109 -12.22 29.39 -8.38
N THR A 110 -12.39 28.74 -9.53
CA THR A 110 -12.90 29.41 -10.74
C THR A 110 -14.32 29.94 -10.54
N ARG A 111 -15.17 29.19 -9.82
CA ARG A 111 -16.54 29.64 -9.49
C ARG A 111 -16.53 30.86 -8.57
N CYS A 112 -15.63 30.91 -7.59
CA CYS A 112 -15.56 32.03 -6.65
C CYS A 112 -14.88 33.28 -7.21
N THR A 113 -13.94 33.15 -8.14
CA THR A 113 -13.12 34.28 -8.62
C THR A 113 -13.49 34.77 -10.02
N GLY A 114 -14.26 34.00 -10.80
CA GLY A 114 -14.58 34.35 -12.20
C GLY A 114 -13.39 34.30 -13.16
N ILE A 115 -12.19 33.94 -12.68
CA ILE A 115 -10.97 33.87 -13.49
C ILE A 115 -10.94 32.52 -14.21
N LYS A 116 -11.11 32.55 -15.55
CA LYS A 116 -10.85 31.37 -16.40
C LYS A 116 -9.35 31.10 -16.42
N ASN A 117 -8.95 29.89 -16.03
CA ASN A 117 -7.55 29.44 -16.10
C ASN A 117 -7.03 29.59 -17.54
N ARG A 118 -5.97 30.39 -17.74
CA ARG A 118 -5.15 30.30 -18.94
C ARG A 118 -4.38 28.98 -18.86
N SER A 119 -4.66 28.09 -19.79
CA SER A 119 -3.88 26.87 -20.01
C SER A 119 -2.42 27.24 -20.33
N LEU A 120 -1.49 26.71 -19.54
CA LEU A 120 -0.08 26.52 -19.90
C LEU A 120 0.10 25.10 -20.42
#